data_AF-A0A0H5QNV5-F1
#
_entry.id   AF-A0A0H5QNV5-F1
#
_cell.length_a   1.000
_cell.length_b   1.000
_cell.length_c   1.000
_cell.angle_alpha   90.00
_cell.angle_beta   90.00
_cell.angle_gamma   90.00
#
_symmetry.space_group_name_H-M   'P 1'
#
loop_
_entity.id
_entity.type
_entity.pdbx_description
1 polymer ?
#
loop_
_entity_poly.entity_id
_entity_poly.type
_entity_poly.pdbx_seq_one_letter_code
_entity_poly.pdbx_strand_id
1 'polypeptide(L)'
;LDIEESNVKALCRRAMAYLETEDFEAAVRDLECAARHSQNDRGVMEQLKHAKLELAKSKRVNPYKVLGVDTNADERDIKKAYRRLALQFHPDKNHGSSDADKAIAETKFKQVSEAYDVLSDPQKRRRYDSGADMDSCGGGGHHHDVDVNQMFQMFFQGGGGGGGDHHHRFRF
;
A
#
# COMPACT_ATOMS: atom_id res chain seq x y z
N LEU A 1 34.26 1.69 13.09
CA LEU A 1 34.54 0.27 12.87
C LEU A 1 34.21 -0.02 11.41
N ASP A 2 35.17 0.20 10.51
CA ASP A 2 35.08 -0.24 9.12
C ASP A 2 35.14 -1.76 9.13
N ILE A 3 33.98 -2.40 9.06
CA ILE A 3 33.89 -3.84 8.89
C ILE A 3 34.32 -4.11 7.46
N GLU A 4 35.38 -4.89 7.26
CA GLU A 4 35.79 -5.34 5.94
C GLU A 4 34.59 -5.94 5.20
N GLU A 5 34.28 -5.36 4.05
CA GLU A 5 33.07 -5.62 3.25
C GLU A 5 32.98 -7.08 2.75
N SER A 6 34.05 -7.86 2.92
CA SER A 6 34.15 -9.28 2.57
C SER A 6 33.90 -10.24 3.74
N ASN A 7 33.84 -9.77 4.99
CA ASN A 7 33.70 -10.64 6.16
C ASN A 7 32.24 -10.99 6.45
N VAL A 8 31.78 -12.08 5.84
CA VAL A 8 30.41 -12.63 5.97
C VAL A 8 29.96 -12.75 7.44
N LYS A 9 30.82 -13.21 8.35
CA LYS A 9 30.45 -13.37 9.78
C LYS A 9 30.19 -12.04 10.47
N ALA A 10 30.99 -11.02 10.14
CA ALA A 10 30.83 -9.69 10.70
C ALA A 10 29.57 -9.00 10.13
N LEU A 11 29.31 -9.17 8.83
CA LEU A 11 28.08 -8.70 8.17
C LEU A 11 26.83 -9.32 8.79
N CYS A 12 26.79 -10.65 8.98
CA CYS A 12 25.65 -11.32 9.61
C CYS A 12 25.39 -10.82 11.04
N ARG A 13 26.45 -10.64 11.85
CA ARG A 13 26.31 -10.11 13.21
C ARG A 13 25.78 -8.68 13.23
N ARG A 14 26.28 -7.83 12.33
CA ARG A 14 25.79 -6.45 12.20
C ARG A 14 24.34 -6.41 11.73
N ALA A 15 23.98 -7.25 10.76
CA ALA A 15 22.60 -7.39 10.31
C ALA A 15 21.65 -7.84 11.42
N MET A 16 22.07 -8.78 12.28
CA MET A 16 21.28 -9.19 13.45
C MET A 16 21.03 -8.02 14.40
N ALA A 17 22.06 -7.21 14.69
CA ALA A 17 21.89 -6.01 15.51
C ALA A 17 20.89 -5.03 14.87
N TYR A 18 20.91 -4.86 13.54
CA TYR A 18 19.93 -4.04 12.85
C TYR A 18 18.51 -4.61 12.89
N LEU A 19 18.34 -5.93 12.89
CA LEU A 19 17.04 -6.56 13.10
C LEU A 19 16.51 -6.29 14.51
N GLU A 20 17.37 -6.27 15.53
CA GLU A 20 17.00 -5.92 16.90
C GLU A 20 16.61 -4.45 17.05
N THR A 21 17.24 -3.55 16.29
CA THR A 21 16.92 -2.12 16.29
C THR A 21 15.81 -1.73 15.31
N GLU A 22 15.11 -2.71 14.72
CA GLU A 22 14.04 -2.52 13.71
C GLU A 22 14.51 -1.78 12.43
N ASP A 23 15.82 -1.73 12.19
CA ASP A 23 16.44 -1.04 11.07
C ASP A 23 16.59 -2.01 9.87
N PHE A 24 15.44 -2.52 9.42
CA PHE A 24 15.37 -3.64 8.46
C PHE A 24 16.05 -3.33 7.12
N GLU A 25 16.13 -2.06 6.70
CA GLU A 25 16.83 -1.66 5.48
C GLU A 25 18.34 -1.83 5.59
N ALA A 26 18.92 -1.52 6.74
CA ALA A 26 20.35 -1.75 6.99
C ALA A 26 20.64 -3.26 7.12
N ALA A 27 19.75 -4.01 7.78
CA ALA A 27 19.85 -5.46 7.89
C ALA A 27 19.86 -6.17 6.53
N VAL A 28 18.94 -5.81 5.62
CA VAL A 28 18.86 -6.41 4.27
C VAL A 28 20.12 -6.10 3.46
N ARG A 29 20.61 -4.85 3.50
CA ARG A 29 21.84 -4.46 2.77
C ARG A 29 23.05 -5.31 3.18
N ASP A 30 23.24 -5.51 4.48
CA ASP A 30 24.34 -6.32 5.01
C ASP A 30 24.22 -7.80 4.63
N LEU A 31 23.01 -8.35 4.68
CA LEU A 31 22.75 -9.75 4.31
C LEU A 31 22.86 -9.99 2.81
N GLU A 32 22.52 -9.01 1.97
CA GLU A 32 22.75 -9.08 0.52
C GLU A 32 24.24 -9.04 0.19
N CYS A 33 25.01 -8.20 0.89
CA CYS A 33 26.47 -8.19 0.78
C CYS A 33 27.06 -9.55 1.19
N ALA A 34 26.63 -10.09 2.35
CA ALA A 34 27.03 -11.41 2.82
C ALA A 34 26.70 -12.52 1.80
N ALA A 35 25.50 -12.49 1.21
CA ALA A 35 25.05 -13.47 0.23
C ALA A 35 25.83 -13.44 -1.09
N ARG A 36 26.39 -12.29 -1.47
CA ARG A 36 27.28 -12.17 -2.66
C ARG A 36 28.65 -12.81 -2.41
N HIS A 37 29.14 -12.75 -1.17
CA HIS A 37 30.47 -13.24 -0.80
C HIS A 37 30.48 -14.69 -0.30
N SER A 38 29.39 -15.19 0.29
CA SER A 38 29.22 -16.61 0.60
C SER A 38 28.52 -17.29 -0.57
N GLN A 39 29.20 -18.17 -1.31
CA GLN A 39 28.57 -18.95 -2.39
C GLN A 39 27.41 -19.79 -1.83
N ASN A 40 26.19 -19.25 -1.94
CA ASN A 40 24.93 -19.94 -1.67
C ASN A 40 24.80 -20.57 -0.26
N ASP A 41 25.30 -19.91 0.77
CA ASP A 41 25.12 -20.35 2.16
C ASP A 41 23.63 -20.31 2.53
N ARG A 42 23.07 -21.48 2.85
CA ARG A 42 21.65 -21.61 3.24
C ARG A 42 21.30 -20.74 4.44
N GLY A 43 22.21 -20.59 5.41
CA GLY A 43 21.96 -19.79 6.60
C GLY A 43 21.84 -18.30 6.28
N VAL A 44 22.72 -17.77 5.43
CA VAL A 44 22.69 -16.36 5.02
C VAL A 44 21.45 -16.07 4.16
N MET A 45 21.08 -16.98 3.26
CA MET A 45 19.85 -16.84 2.46
C MET A 45 18.58 -16.88 3.31
N GLU A 46 18.53 -17.75 4.33
CA GLU A 46 17.40 -17.81 5.25
C GLU A 46 17.26 -16.51 6.05
N GLN A 47 18.37 -15.99 6.56
CA GLN A 47 18.42 -14.70 7.25
C GLN A 47 18.01 -13.55 6.32
N LEU A 48 18.50 -13.55 5.08
CA LEU A 48 18.12 -12.56 4.07
C LEU A 48 16.63 -12.61 3.77
N LYS A 49 16.04 -13.80 3.63
CA LYS A 49 14.60 -13.98 3.42
C LYS A 49 13.81 -13.44 4.60
N HIS A 50 14.23 -13.76 5.83
CA HIS A 50 13.59 -13.25 7.04
C HIS A 50 13.67 -11.72 7.11
N ALA A 51 14.85 -11.13 6.92
CA ALA A 51 15.03 -9.68 6.93
C ALA A 51 14.20 -8.98 5.85
N LYS A 52 14.10 -9.55 4.64
CA LYS A 52 13.25 -9.03 3.57
C LYS A 52 11.76 -9.11 3.92
N LEU A 53 11.32 -10.18 4.57
CA LEU A 53 9.95 -10.36 5.00
C LEU A 53 9.58 -9.36 6.11
N GLU A 54 10.46 -9.15 7.10
CA GLU A 54 10.28 -8.14 8.15
C GLU A 54 10.32 -6.72 7.58
N LEU A 55 11.23 -6.42 6.65
CA LEU A 55 11.25 -5.15 5.92
C LEU A 55 9.92 -4.93 5.17
N ALA A 56 9.41 -5.95 4.49
CA ALA A 56 8.13 -5.89 3.81
C ALA A 56 6.99 -5.66 4.79
N LYS A 57 6.97 -6.36 5.94
CA LYS A 57 5.97 -6.17 7.01
C LYS A 57 6.01 -4.77 7.62
N SER A 58 7.20 -4.24 7.91
CA SER A 58 7.37 -2.88 8.45
C SER A 58 6.89 -1.82 7.45
N LYS A 59 7.13 -2.05 6.15
CA LYS A 59 6.65 -1.19 5.06
C LYS A 59 5.18 -1.44 4.68
N ARG A 60 4.52 -2.49 5.20
CA ARG A 60 3.10 -2.75 4.89
C ARG A 60 2.25 -1.66 5.50
N VAL A 61 1.63 -0.88 4.62
CA VAL A 61 0.64 0.10 5.02
C VAL A 61 -0.61 -0.62 5.52
N ASN A 62 -1.11 -0.23 6.69
CA ASN A 62 -2.35 -0.78 7.22
C ASN A 62 -3.55 -0.09 6.54
N PRO A 63 -4.34 -0.80 5.71
CA PRO A 63 -5.38 -0.19 4.90
C PRO A 63 -6.55 0.34 5.75
N TYR A 64 -6.83 -0.29 6.90
CA TYR A 64 -7.83 0.19 7.86
C TYR A 64 -7.39 1.53 8.48
N LYS A 65 -6.12 1.65 8.86
CA LYS A 65 -5.55 2.91 9.38
C LYS A 65 -5.54 4.02 8.32
N VAL A 66 -5.25 3.70 7.06
CA VAL A 66 -5.27 4.68 5.96
C VAL A 66 -6.66 5.24 5.72
N LEU A 67 -7.68 4.37 5.68
CA LEU A 67 -9.07 4.82 5.52
C LEU A 67 -9.65 5.43 6.81
N GLY A 68 -8.99 5.21 7.96
CA GLY A 68 -9.46 5.66 9.27
C GLY A 68 -10.72 4.93 9.71
N VAL A 69 -10.80 3.63 9.40
CA VAL A 69 -11.92 2.75 9.74
C VAL A 69 -11.46 1.65 10.69
N ASP A 70 -12.40 1.08 11.45
CA ASP A 70 -12.11 -0.07 12.31
C ASP A 70 -11.83 -1.34 11.50
N THR A 71 -11.08 -2.28 12.06
CA THR A 71 -10.85 -3.61 11.46
C THR A 71 -12.15 -4.38 11.23
N ASN A 72 -13.20 -4.10 12.00
CA ASN A 72 -14.54 -4.68 11.86
C ASN A 72 -15.47 -3.85 10.98
N ALA A 73 -14.98 -2.80 10.30
CA ALA A 73 -15.82 -1.95 9.48
C ALA A 73 -16.51 -2.73 8.35
N ASP A 74 -17.77 -2.38 8.09
CA ASP A 74 -18.54 -2.89 6.97
C ASP A 74 -18.07 -2.28 5.64
N GLU A 75 -18.34 -2.97 4.53
CA GLU A 75 -18.03 -2.47 3.17
C GLU A 75 -18.63 -1.08 2.90
N ARG A 76 -19.80 -0.80 3.50
CA ARG A 76 -20.46 0.50 3.39
C ARG A 76 -19.65 1.63 4.03
N ASP A 77 -19.03 1.36 5.17
CA ASP A 77 -18.20 2.32 5.89
C ASP A 77 -16.87 2.52 5.19
N ILE A 78 -16.26 1.45 4.69
CA ILE A 78 -15.05 1.48 3.84
C ILE A 78 -15.30 2.37 2.61
N LYS A 79 -16.40 2.14 1.88
CA LYS A 79 -16.78 2.95 0.71
C LYS A 79 -17.07 4.40 1.06
N LYS A 80 -17.67 4.66 2.23
CA LYS A 80 -17.95 6.03 2.72
C LYS A 80 -16.66 6.77 3.09
N ALA A 81 -15.74 6.10 3.77
CA ALA A 81 -14.43 6.64 4.13
C ALA A 81 -13.59 6.97 2.87
N TYR A 82 -13.53 6.03 1.91
CA TYR A 82 -12.87 6.24 0.63
C TYR A 82 -13.39 7.48 -0.10
N ARG A 83 -14.72 7.62 -0.26
CA ARG A 83 -15.33 8.80 -0.89
C ARG A 83 -14.91 10.11 -0.23
N ARG A 84 -14.91 10.15 1.11
CA ARG A 84 -14.56 11.35 1.89
C ARG A 84 -13.11 11.75 1.67
N LEU A 85 -12.20 10.78 1.74
CA LEU A 85 -10.75 11.02 1.59
C LEU A 85 -10.38 11.32 0.13
N ALA A 86 -10.99 10.63 -0.82
CA ALA A 86 -10.81 10.87 -2.25
C ALA A 86 -11.18 12.30 -2.64
N LEU A 87 -12.32 12.81 -2.14
CA LEU A 87 -12.74 14.20 -2.35
C LEU A 87 -11.83 15.22 -1.63
N GLN A 88 -11.16 14.83 -0.55
CA GLN A 88 -10.27 15.71 0.22
C GLN A 88 -8.91 15.86 -0.47
N PHE A 89 -8.35 14.77 -1.00
CA PHE A 89 -7.02 14.75 -1.63
C PHE A 89 -7.06 14.88 -3.15
N HIS A 90 -8.22 15.16 -3.75
CA HIS A 90 -8.36 15.30 -5.19
C HIS A 90 -7.50 16.45 -5.74
N PRO A 91 -6.79 16.28 -6.88
CA PRO A 91 -5.96 17.33 -7.47
C PRO A 91 -6.76 18.58 -7.86
N ASP A 92 -8.03 18.42 -8.26
CA ASP A 92 -8.94 19.54 -8.54
C ASP A 92 -9.27 20.39 -7.30
N LYS A 93 -9.24 19.85 -6.07
CA LYS A 93 -9.41 20.71 -4.87
C LYS A 93 -8.11 21.34 -4.39
N ASN A 94 -6.97 20.81 -4.84
CA ASN A 94 -5.63 21.22 -4.44
C ASN A 94 -4.89 22.00 -5.55
N HIS A 95 -5.61 22.43 -6.59
CA HIS A 95 -5.03 23.13 -7.75
C HIS A 95 -4.34 24.46 -7.38
N GLY A 96 -4.76 25.12 -6.30
CA GLY A 96 -4.20 26.38 -5.79
C GLY A 96 -3.22 26.22 -4.63
N SER A 97 -2.92 24.99 -4.20
CA SER A 97 -2.00 24.72 -3.08
C SER A 97 -0.54 24.67 -3.56
N SER A 98 0.40 24.71 -2.61
CA SER A 98 1.84 24.60 -2.90
C SER A 98 2.17 23.27 -3.59
N ASP A 99 3.25 23.22 -4.34
CA ASP A 99 3.74 21.99 -4.99
C ASP A 99 3.94 20.85 -3.97
N ALA A 100 4.42 21.20 -2.77
CA ALA A 100 4.54 20.28 -1.65
C ALA A 100 3.18 19.69 -1.20
N ASP A 101 2.13 20.50 -1.16
CA ASP A 101 0.79 20.05 -0.76
C ASP A 101 0.17 19.14 -1.81
N LYS A 102 0.44 19.40 -3.09
CA LYS A 102 0.02 18.54 -4.21
C LYS A 102 0.70 17.17 -4.13
N ALA A 103 2.01 17.14 -3.90
CA ALA A 103 2.75 15.88 -3.73
C ALA A 103 2.26 15.07 -2.51
N ILE A 104 1.94 15.74 -1.39
CA ILE A 104 1.38 15.10 -0.21
C ILE A 104 -0.03 14.55 -0.49
N ALA A 105 -0.87 15.33 -1.19
CA ALA A 105 -2.22 14.91 -1.56
C ALA A 105 -2.20 13.70 -2.51
N GLU A 106 -1.33 13.71 -3.52
CA GLU A 106 -1.16 12.59 -4.45
C GLU A 106 -0.69 11.32 -3.72
N THR A 107 0.30 11.45 -2.83
CA THR A 107 0.81 10.32 -2.03
C THR A 107 -0.30 9.72 -1.16
N LYS A 108 -1.07 10.57 -0.46
CA LYS A 108 -2.19 10.11 0.37
C LYS A 108 -3.32 9.52 -0.45
N PHE A 109 -3.62 10.09 -1.62
CA PHE A 109 -4.67 9.58 -2.50
C PHE A 109 -4.32 8.19 -3.05
N LYS A 110 -3.05 7.97 -3.41
CA LYS A 110 -2.55 6.66 -3.82
C LYS A 110 -2.69 5.63 -2.68
N GLN A 111 -2.27 5.98 -1.46
CA GLN A 111 -2.44 5.12 -0.29
C GLN A 111 -3.92 4.78 -0.02
N VAL A 112 -4.81 5.76 -0.10
CA VAL A 112 -6.27 5.58 0.10
C VAL A 112 -6.87 4.66 -0.95
N SER A 113 -6.42 4.76 -2.20
CA SER A 113 -6.90 3.92 -3.30
C SER A 113 -6.41 2.48 -3.19
N GLU A 114 -5.14 2.28 -2.85
CA GLU A 114 -4.58 0.96 -2.58
C GLU A 114 -5.28 0.28 -1.39
N ALA A 115 -5.52 1.05 -0.31
CA ALA A 115 -6.26 0.55 0.85
C ALA A 115 -7.69 0.11 0.51
N TYR A 116 -8.39 0.87 -0.34
CA TYR A 116 -9.72 0.52 -0.79
C TYR A 116 -9.71 -0.72 -1.70
N ASP A 117 -8.73 -0.89 -2.59
CA ASP A 117 -8.63 -2.08 -3.45
C ASP A 117 -8.48 -3.37 -2.62
N VAL A 118 -7.70 -3.33 -1.53
CA VAL A 118 -7.54 -4.48 -0.62
C VAL A 118 -8.80 -4.75 0.20
N LEU A 119 -9.46 -3.71 0.70
CA LEU A 119 -10.60 -3.83 1.62
C LEU A 119 -11.96 -3.98 0.95
N SER A 120 -12.09 -3.58 -0.31
CA SER A 120 -13.35 -3.65 -1.07
C SER A 120 -13.68 -5.07 -1.56
N ASP A 121 -12.66 -5.91 -1.79
CA ASP A 121 -12.85 -7.30 -2.17
C ASP A 121 -12.77 -8.20 -0.93
N PRO A 122 -13.84 -8.93 -0.58
CA PRO A 122 -13.87 -9.79 0.61
C PRO A 122 -12.83 -10.92 0.55
N GLN A 123 -12.41 -11.36 -0.64
CA GLN A 123 -11.34 -12.33 -0.82
C GLN A 123 -9.98 -11.71 -0.52
N LYS A 124 -9.70 -10.49 -1.01
CA LYS A 124 -8.46 -9.76 -0.71
C LYS A 124 -8.38 -9.38 0.76
N ARG A 125 -9.49 -8.92 1.36
CA ARG A 125 -9.60 -8.61 2.79
C ARG A 125 -9.29 -9.83 3.66
N ARG A 126 -9.89 -10.99 3.36
CA ARG A 126 -9.57 -12.24 4.09
C ARG A 126 -8.11 -12.64 3.97
N ARG A 127 -7.48 -12.47 2.79
CA ARG A 127 -6.04 -12.74 2.61
C ARG A 127 -5.18 -11.79 3.43
N TYR A 128 -5.53 -10.50 3.45
CA TYR A 128 -4.87 -9.50 4.28
C TYR A 128 -5.01 -9.84 5.78
N ASP A 129 -6.22 -10.12 6.24
CA ASP A 129 -6.53 -10.39 7.66
C ASP A 129 -5.92 -11.71 8.16
N SER A 130 -5.82 -12.73 7.29
CA SER A 130 -5.19 -14.01 7.63
C SER A 130 -3.67 -13.97 7.68
N GLY A 131 -3.05 -12.86 7.24
CA GLY A 131 -1.60 -12.73 7.16
C GLY A 131 -0.94 -13.71 6.18
N ALA A 132 -1.74 -14.48 5.42
CA ALA A 132 -1.26 -15.39 4.41
C ALA A 132 -0.43 -14.58 3.42
N ASP A 133 0.86 -14.90 3.33
CA ASP A 133 1.82 -14.24 2.48
C ASP A 133 1.21 -13.98 1.10
N MET A 134 1.03 -12.69 0.79
CA MET A 134 0.75 -12.23 -0.57
C MET A 134 1.88 -12.61 -1.56
N ASP A 135 2.96 -13.22 -1.05
CA ASP A 135 4.09 -13.76 -1.81
C ASP A 135 3.93 -15.24 -2.21
N SER A 136 2.97 -15.99 -1.64
CA SER A 136 2.78 -17.43 -1.91
C SER A 136 1.60 -17.74 -2.84
N CYS A 137 1.32 -16.85 -3.79
CA CYS A 137 0.57 -17.24 -4.99
C CYS A 137 1.20 -16.61 -6.24
N GLY A 138 2.11 -17.36 -6.87
CA GLY A 138 2.19 -17.31 -8.32
C GLY A 138 0.81 -17.67 -8.89
N GLY A 139 0.19 -16.75 -9.62
CA GLY A 139 -1.13 -16.95 -10.21
C GLY A 139 -1.75 -15.64 -10.66
N GLY A 140 -1.76 -15.43 -11.99
CA GLY A 140 -2.19 -14.23 -12.71
C GLY A 140 -3.40 -13.47 -12.16
N GLY A 141 -3.30 -12.15 -12.26
CA GLY A 141 -4.41 -11.25 -11.96
C GLY A 141 -3.98 -9.80 -12.13
N HIS A 142 -3.88 -9.35 -13.38
CA HIS A 142 -3.95 -7.95 -13.80
C HIS A 142 -3.34 -6.93 -12.82
N HIS A 143 -2.05 -6.66 -13.00
CA HIS A 143 -1.50 -5.32 -12.82
C HIS A 143 -2.18 -4.41 -13.85
N HIS A 144 -3.50 -4.21 -13.73
CA HIS A 144 -4.13 -3.07 -14.35
C HIS A 144 -3.50 -1.90 -13.61
N ASP A 145 -2.69 -1.15 -14.34
CA ASP A 145 -2.57 0.28 -14.18
C ASP A 145 -4.01 0.83 -14.31
N VAL A 146 -4.82 0.62 -13.27
CA VAL A 146 -6.13 1.24 -13.14
C VAL A 146 -5.75 2.67 -12.84
N ASP A 147 -5.75 3.48 -13.90
CA ASP A 147 -5.61 4.92 -13.77
C ASP A 147 -6.58 5.34 -12.67
N VAL A 148 -6.00 5.78 -11.54
CA VAL A 148 -6.73 6.06 -10.30
C VAL A 148 -7.78 7.16 -10.55
N ASN A 149 -7.52 8.00 -11.57
CA ASN A 149 -8.46 8.99 -12.08
C ASN A 149 -9.63 8.34 -12.85
N GLN A 150 -9.41 7.27 -13.63
CA GLN A 150 -10.49 6.50 -14.26
C GLN A 150 -11.33 5.73 -13.24
N MET A 151 -10.73 5.10 -12.24
CA MET A 151 -11.49 4.37 -11.20
C MET A 151 -12.39 5.33 -10.42
N PHE A 152 -11.91 6.55 -10.16
CA PHE A 152 -12.69 7.63 -9.55
C PHE A 152 -13.77 8.18 -10.50
N GLN A 153 -13.47 8.41 -11.78
CA GLN A 153 -14.46 8.82 -12.77
C GLN A 153 -15.58 7.80 -12.92
N MET A 154 -15.27 6.50 -13.02
CA MET A 154 -16.28 5.43 -13.06
C MET A 154 -17.17 5.44 -11.80
N PHE A 155 -16.60 5.79 -10.65
CA PHE A 155 -17.30 5.86 -9.38
C PHE A 155 -18.19 7.11 -9.23
N PHE A 156 -17.74 8.28 -9.72
CA PHE A 156 -18.49 9.55 -9.64
C PHE A 156 -19.40 9.81 -10.84
N GLN A 157 -19.17 9.17 -11.98
CA GLN A 157 -19.99 9.27 -13.19
C GLN A 157 -21.18 8.28 -13.19
N GLY A 158 -21.14 7.23 -12.35
CA GLY A 158 -22.22 6.23 -12.25
C GLY A 158 -23.35 6.54 -11.25
N GLY A 159 -23.37 7.74 -10.64
CA GLY A 159 -24.27 8.07 -9.51
C GLY A 159 -24.99 9.41 -9.59
N GLY A 160 -25.16 9.99 -10.78
CA GLY A 160 -25.85 11.26 -11.00
C GLY A 160 -27.25 11.09 -11.59
N GLY A 161 -28.19 10.56 -10.80
CA GLY A 161 -29.60 10.47 -11.19
C GLY A 161 -30.52 11.07 -10.13
N GLY A 162 -31.05 12.27 -10.40
CA GLY A 162 -32.37 12.71 -9.92
C GLY A 162 -32.47 14.10 -9.28
N GLY A 163 -33.14 15.04 -9.97
CA GLY A 163 -34.14 15.92 -9.34
C GLY A 163 -34.12 17.43 -9.65
N GLY A 164 -35.10 17.90 -10.45
CA GLY A 164 -35.56 19.30 -10.59
C GLY A 164 -35.68 19.70 -12.07
N ASP A 165 -36.81 20.16 -12.64
CA ASP A 165 -38.01 20.75 -12.07
C ASP A 165 -39.16 20.71 -13.10
N HIS A 166 -40.40 20.85 -12.61
CA HIS A 166 -41.65 20.73 -13.36
C HIS A 166 -41.93 21.96 -14.23
N HIS A 167 -42.26 21.77 -15.52
CA HIS A 167 -43.08 22.74 -16.25
C HIS A 167 -44.20 22.05 -17.04
N HIS A 168 -45.38 22.03 -16.42
CA HIS A 168 -46.65 21.99 -17.14
C HIS A 168 -46.73 23.18 -18.10
N ARG A 169 -47.04 22.95 -19.38
CA ARG A 169 -48.04 23.77 -20.07
C ARG A 169 -48.68 23.04 -21.24
N PHE A 170 -49.99 23.21 -21.29
CA PHE A 170 -51.00 22.56 -22.12
C PHE A 170 -50.77 22.62 -23.63
N ARG A 171 -51.25 21.56 -24.26
CA ARG A 171 -51.62 21.43 -25.68
C ARG A 171 -52.97 22.13 -25.92
N PHE A 172 -53.07 22.89 -27.02
CA PHE A 172 -54.18 22.85 -27.98
C PHE A 172 -53.62 23.18 -29.36
#